data_AF-A0A318IYD8-F1
#
_entry.id   AF-A0A318IYD8-F1
#
_cell.length_a   1.000
_cell.length_b   1.000
_cell.length_c   1.000
_cell.angle_alpha   90.00
_cell.angle_beta   90.00
_cell.angle_gamma   90.00
#
_symmetry.space_group_name_H-M   'P 1'
#
loop_
_entity.id
_entity.type
_entity.pdbx_description
1 polymer ?
#
loop_
_entity_poly.entity_id
_entity_poly.type
_entity_poly.pdbx_seq_one_letter_code
_entity_poly.pdbx_strand_id
1 'polypeptide(L)'
;MQNLANELPALDAELTKRIARGFVESTEIIAEHFRGCGFAPTRASSTAAALVAALEGARTIARLERTPAVFEALAEVSVQRWAASEG
;
A
#
# COMPACT_ATOMS: atom_id res chain seq x y z
N MET A 1 -11.05 3.33 -2.85
CA MET A 1 -10.11 2.90 -1.78
C MET A 1 -10.40 3.76 -0.56
N GLN A 2 -10.65 3.15 0.60
CA GLN A 2 -10.87 3.86 1.86
C GLN A 2 -9.52 3.93 2.60
N ASN A 3 -8.95 5.12 2.72
CA ASN A 3 -7.64 5.36 3.35
C ASN A 3 -7.76 6.51 4.37
N LEU A 4 -6.68 6.81 5.10
CA LEU A 4 -6.70 7.84 6.14
C LEU A 4 -7.10 9.23 5.63
N ALA A 5 -6.88 9.51 4.34
CA ALA A 5 -7.35 10.75 3.71
C ALA A 5 -8.88 10.84 3.75
N ASN A 6 -9.58 9.71 3.63
CA ASN A 6 -11.05 9.68 3.61
C ASN A 6 -11.68 9.75 5.02
N GLU A 7 -10.88 9.72 6.10
CA GLU A 7 -11.38 9.79 7.49
C GLU A 7 -11.40 11.22 8.07
N LEU A 8 -10.73 12.18 7.42
CA LEU A 8 -10.63 13.58 7.84
C LEU A 8 -11.41 14.65 7.02
N PRO A 9 -12.30 14.35 6.04
CA PRO A 9 -12.94 15.39 5.21
C PRO A 9 -13.69 16.49 5.99
N ALA A 10 -14.22 16.15 7.17
CA ALA A 10 -14.99 17.07 8.00
C ALA A 10 -14.13 18.08 8.79
N LEU A 11 -12.82 17.86 8.90
CA LEU A 11 -11.91 18.70 9.69
C LEU A 11 -11.13 19.70 8.83
N ASP A 12 -10.59 19.25 7.70
CA ASP A 12 -9.87 20.10 6.75
C ASP A 12 -9.85 19.47 5.35
N ALA A 13 -10.65 20.03 4.44
CA ALA A 13 -10.81 19.53 3.08
C ALA A 13 -9.55 19.73 2.22
N GLU A 14 -8.76 20.77 2.48
CA GLU A 14 -7.54 21.04 1.71
C GLU A 14 -6.40 20.12 2.16
N LEU A 15 -6.26 19.91 3.47
CA LEU A 15 -5.36 18.89 4.00
C LEU A 15 -5.73 17.50 3.47
N THR A 16 -7.01 17.16 3.46
CA THR A 16 -7.52 15.89 2.92
C THR A 16 -7.10 15.69 1.45
N LYS A 17 -7.26 16.73 0.61
CA LYS A 17 -6.81 16.69 -0.79
C LYS A 17 -5.30 16.51 -0.92
N ARG A 18 -4.51 17.21 -0.11
CA ARG A 18 -3.05 17.08 -0.11
C ARG A 18 -2.59 15.68 0.30
N ILE A 19 -3.20 15.11 1.34
CA ILE A 19 -2.92 13.73 1.77
C ILE A 19 -3.32 12.74 0.67
N ALA A 20 -4.52 12.87 0.09
CA ALA A 20 -4.97 12.00 -0.99
C ALA A 20 -4.02 12.04 -2.19
N ARG A 21 -3.52 13.23 -2.56
CA ARG A 21 -2.51 13.38 -3.62
C ARG A 21 -1.22 12.65 -3.28
N GLY A 22 -0.71 12.80 -2.05
CA GLY A 22 0.48 12.08 -1.61
C GLY A 22 0.33 10.55 -1.69
N PHE A 23 -0.86 10.02 -1.38
CA PHE A 23 -1.16 8.59 -1.57
C PHE A 23 -1.11 8.18 -3.05
N VAL A 24 -1.69 8.98 -3.95
CA VAL A 24 -1.66 8.72 -5.39
C VAL A 24 -0.22 8.73 -5.92
N GLU A 25 0.54 9.78 -5.60
CA GLU A 25 1.94 9.92 -6.02
C GLU A 25 2.81 8.77 -5.50
N SER A 26 2.67 8.39 -4.22
CA SER A 26 3.42 7.27 -3.63
C SER A 26 3.03 5.93 -4.25
N THR A 27 1.74 5.73 -4.58
CA THR A 27 1.27 4.51 -5.25
C THR A 27 1.85 4.41 -6.67
N GLU A 28 1.99 5.54 -7.37
CA GLU A 28 2.56 5.55 -8.71
C GLU A 28 4.05 5.20 -8.71
N ILE A 29 4.83 5.67 -7.72
CA ILE A 29 6.24 5.27 -7.54
C ILE A 29 6.36 3.74 -7.41
N ILE A 30 5.45 3.11 -6.65
CA ILE A 30 5.42 1.64 -6.50
C ILE A 30 5.03 0.98 -7.83
N ALA A 31 4.05 1.53 -8.55
CA ALA A 31 3.65 1.01 -9.86
C ALA A 31 4.79 1.11 -10.89
N GLU A 32 5.55 2.20 -10.89
CA GLU A 32 6.77 2.38 -11.70
C GLU A 32 7.80 1.30 -11.40
N HIS A 33 8.02 0.99 -10.12
CA HIS A 33 8.91 -0.09 -9.73
C HIS A 33 8.47 -1.44 -10.32
N PHE A 34 7.18 -1.81 -10.18
CA PHE A 34 6.67 -3.04 -10.76
C PHE A 34 6.75 -3.08 -12.29
N ARG A 35 6.57 -1.95 -12.98
CA ARG A 35 6.82 -1.85 -14.43
C ARG A 35 8.29 -2.10 -14.76
N GLY A 36 9.21 -1.54 -13.96
CA GLY A 36 10.65 -1.84 -14.05
C GLY A 36 10.99 -3.32 -13.85
N CYS A 37 10.19 -4.03 -13.06
CA CYS A 37 10.26 -5.49 -12.89
C CYS A 37 9.55 -6.29 -14.00
N GLY A 38 9.04 -5.65 -15.06
CA GLY A 38 8.44 -6.31 -16.22
C GLY A 38 6.92 -6.56 -16.13
N PHE A 39 6.22 -5.99 -15.13
CA PHE A 39 4.77 -6.12 -15.04
C PHE A 39 4.10 -5.30 -16.14
N ALA A 40 3.05 -5.86 -16.77
CA ALA A 40 2.18 -5.09 -17.66
C ALA A 40 1.56 -3.89 -16.90
N PRO A 41 1.31 -2.73 -17.54
CA PRO A 41 0.91 -1.51 -16.83
C PRO A 41 -0.28 -1.67 -15.89
N THR A 42 -1.35 -2.34 -16.34
CA THR A 42 -2.54 -2.60 -15.52
C THR A 42 -2.26 -3.49 -14.32
N ARG A 43 -1.40 -4.51 -14.49
CA ARG A 43 -0.96 -5.41 -13.41
C ARG A 43 -0.04 -4.68 -12.42
N ALA A 44 0.83 -3.80 -12.90
CA ALA A 44 1.71 -3.00 -12.06
C ALA A 44 0.89 -2.06 -11.15
N SER A 45 -0.06 -1.32 -11.72
CA SER A 45 -0.93 -0.42 -10.95
C SER A 45 -1.81 -1.18 -9.96
N SER A 46 -2.40 -2.31 -10.34
CA SER A 46 -3.24 -3.10 -9.41
C SER A 46 -2.42 -3.76 -8.30
N THR A 47 -1.20 -4.22 -8.59
CA THR A 47 -0.28 -4.77 -7.58
C THR A 47 0.20 -3.69 -6.61
N ALA A 48 0.52 -2.50 -7.11
CA ALA A 48 0.86 -1.35 -6.27
C ALA A 48 -0.29 -0.96 -5.32
N ALA A 49 -1.52 -0.89 -5.85
CA ALA A 49 -2.70 -0.60 -5.04
C ALA A 49 -2.93 -1.68 -3.96
N ALA A 50 -2.72 -2.96 -4.28
CA ALA A 50 -2.84 -4.06 -3.33
C ALA A 50 -1.76 -3.97 -2.23
N LEU A 51 -0.52 -3.65 -2.58
CA LEU A 51 0.56 -3.45 -1.62
C LEU A 51 0.25 -2.29 -0.67
N VAL A 52 -0.20 -1.15 -1.19
CA VAL A 52 -0.59 0.01 -0.37
C VAL A 52 -1.73 -0.35 0.59
N ALA A 53 -2.75 -1.08 0.11
CA ALA A 53 -3.83 -1.53 0.98
C ALA A 53 -3.35 -2.46 2.11
N ALA A 54 -2.44 -3.39 1.81
CA ALA A 54 -1.84 -4.26 2.81
C ALA A 54 -1.03 -3.49 3.85
N LEU A 55 -0.22 -2.51 3.43
CA LEU A 55 0.56 -1.64 4.32
C LEU A 55 -0.33 -0.78 5.21
N GLU A 56 -1.44 -0.26 4.70
CA GLU A 56 -2.41 0.50 5.49
C GLU A 56 -3.12 -0.37 6.55
N GLY A 57 -3.45 -1.62 6.19
CA GLY A 57 -3.96 -2.62 7.12
C GLY A 57 -2.95 -2.97 8.21
N ALA A 58 -1.70 -3.27 7.82
CA ALA A 58 -0.61 -3.55 8.75
C ALA A 58 -0.35 -2.37 9.69
N ARG A 59 -0.35 -1.14 9.18
CA ARG A 59 -0.23 0.09 10.00
C ARG A 59 -1.35 0.21 11.03
N THR A 60 -2.56 -0.23 10.71
CA THR A 60 -3.69 -0.25 11.63
C THR A 60 -3.50 -1.28 12.74
N ILE A 61 -3.08 -2.50 12.39
CA ILE A 61 -2.78 -3.56 13.38
C ILE A 61 -1.61 -3.15 14.28
N ALA A 62 -0.51 -2.64 13.71
CA ALA A 62 0.66 -2.20 14.45
C ALA A 62 0.32 -1.14 15.52
N ARG A 63 -0.62 -0.24 15.20
CA ARG A 63 -1.14 0.75 16.17
C ARG A 63 -1.93 0.10 17.30
N LEU A 64 -2.82 -0.85 16.97
CA LEU A 64 -3.64 -1.55 17.97
C LEU A 64 -2.77 -2.37 18.93
N GLU A 65 -1.76 -3.04 18.39
CA GLU A 65 -0.89 -3.93 19.16
C GLU A 65 0.32 -3.21 19.78
N ARG A 66 0.58 -1.95 19.39
CA ARG A 66 1.75 -1.14 19.80
C ARG A 66 3.09 -1.83 19.51
N THR A 67 3.17 -2.53 18.38
CA THR A 67 4.36 -3.25 17.93
C THR A 67 4.46 -3.22 16.40
N PRO A 68 5.67 -3.17 15.81
CA PRO A 68 5.85 -3.25 14.37
C PRO A 68 5.79 -4.67 13.79
N ALA A 69 5.63 -5.72 14.62
CA ALA A 69 5.78 -7.12 14.22
C ALA A 69 4.94 -7.54 12.99
N VAL A 70 3.75 -6.96 12.81
CA VAL A 70 2.90 -7.24 11.65
C VAL A 70 3.54 -6.85 10.30
N PHE A 71 4.44 -5.86 10.27
CA PHE A 71 5.17 -5.51 9.05
C PHE A 71 6.21 -6.57 8.67
N GLU A 72 6.87 -7.18 9.65
CA GLU A 72 7.81 -8.29 9.43
C GLU A 72 7.05 -9.50 8.90
N ALA A 73 5.94 -9.87 9.54
CA ALA A 73 5.07 -10.95 9.08
C ALA A 73 4.52 -10.69 7.66
N LEU A 74 4.13 -9.45 7.34
CA LEU A 74 3.66 -9.08 6.00
C LEU A 74 4.78 -9.24 4.95
N ALA A 75 6.01 -8.87 5.29
CA ALA A 75 7.16 -9.04 4.40
C ALA A 75 7.44 -10.53 4.12
N GLU A 76 7.45 -11.37 5.16
CA GLU A 76 7.67 -12.81 5.05
C GLU A 76 6.65 -13.49 4.13
N VAL A 77 5.35 -13.21 4.34
CA VAL A 77 4.27 -13.79 3.52
C VAL A 77 4.34 -13.31 2.07
N SER A 78 4.77 -12.07 1.83
CA SER A 78 4.91 -11.51 0.48
C SER A 78 6.00 -12.23 -0.32
N VAL A 79 7.13 -12.58 0.32
CA VAL A 79 8.24 -13.31 -0.32
C VAL A 79 7.85 -14.77 -0.61
N GLN A 80 7.19 -15.45 0.33
CA GLN A 80 6.80 -16.86 0.17
C GLN A 80 5.83 -17.07 -0.99
N ARG A 81 4.91 -16.12 -1.23
CA ARG A 81 3.94 -16.20 -2.32
C ARG A 81 4.56 -15.96 -3.70
N TRP A 82 5.70 -15.26 -3.78
CA TRP A 82 6.44 -15.13 -5.03
C TRP A 82 7.15 -16.42 -5.43
N ALA A 83 7.82 -17.09 -4.49
CA ALA A 83 8.51 -18.35 -4.76
C ALA A 83 7.54 -19.47 -5.20
N ALA A 84 6.30 -19.47 -4.70
CA ALA A 84 5.30 -20.46 -5.07
C ALA A 84 4.66 -20.24 -6.46
N SER A 85 4.85 -19.08 -7.10
CA SER A 85 4.32 -18.79 -8.44
C SER A 85 5.24 -19.22 -9.57
N GLU A 86 6.42 -19.78 -9.27
CA GLU A 86 7.39 -20.34 -10.24
C GLU A 86 7.28 -21.88 -10.37
N GLY A 87 6.17 -22.48 -9.92
CA GLY A 87 5.87 -23.92 -10.04
C GLY A 87 4.86 -24.24 -11.13
#